data_AF-A0A9R1RK84-F1
#
_entry.id   AF-A0A9R1RK84-F1
#
_cell.length_a   1.000
_cell.length_b   1.000
_cell.length_c   1.000
_cell.angle_alpha   90.00
_cell.angle_beta   90.00
_cell.angle_gamma   90.00
#
_symmetry.space_group_name_H-M   'P 1'
#
loop_
_entity.id
_entity.type
_entity.pdbx_description
1 polymer ?
#
loop_
_entity_poly.entity_id
_entity_poly.type
_entity_poly.pdbx_seq_one_letter_code
_entity_poly.pdbx_strand_id
1 'polypeptide(L)'
;MPFLVVRNTVIGKLFFNAVATPESVKNILCQCYHDTSAVTDELVQMILQPGLDPGAVDVFLEFICYSGGPLPEDLLPMVKCPVLVAWGEKDPWEPVELGRAYGSFDAVEDFVVLPNVGHCPQDEAPELVNPLVESFVKLHS
;
A
#
# COMPACT_ATOMS: atom_id res chain seq x y z
N MET A 1 7.48 -17.50 14.11
CA MET A 1 7.44 -17.25 15.56
C MET A 1 8.27 -16.00 15.96
N PRO A 2 7.95 -14.79 15.45
CA PRO A 2 8.14 -13.58 16.27
C PRO A 2 6.88 -12.70 16.44
N PHE A 3 5.88 -12.84 15.57
CA PHE A 3 4.71 -11.96 15.53
C PHE A 3 3.72 -12.11 16.71
N LEU A 4 3.86 -13.13 17.56
CA LEU A 4 2.90 -13.40 18.64
C LEU A 4 3.12 -12.53 19.89
N VAL A 5 4.29 -11.90 20.05
CA VAL A 5 4.66 -11.17 21.28
C VAL A 5 4.12 -9.73 21.33
N VAL A 6 3.77 -9.17 20.17
CA VAL A 6 3.35 -7.76 20.03
C VAL A 6 1.83 -7.58 20.25
N ARG A 7 1.06 -8.67 20.14
CA ARG A 7 -0.39 -8.63 19.91
C ARG A 7 -1.24 -8.20 21.10
N ASN A 8 -0.68 -8.04 22.30
CA ASN A 8 -1.38 -7.48 23.47
C ASN A 8 -0.46 -7.23 24.67
N THR A 9 0.63 -6.49 24.44
CA THR A 9 1.61 -6.23 25.51
C THR A 9 2.02 -4.77 25.55
N VAL A 10 2.52 -4.33 26.71
CA VAL A 10 3.19 -3.04 26.88
C VAL A 10 4.26 -2.83 25.81
N ILE A 11 4.89 -3.90 25.34
CA ILE A 11 5.91 -3.91 24.27
C ILE A 11 5.32 -3.45 22.93
N GLY A 12 4.11 -3.89 22.56
CA GLY A 12 3.45 -3.43 21.33
C GLY A 12 3.10 -1.94 21.35
N LYS A 13 2.64 -1.43 22.51
CA LYS A 13 2.37 0.00 22.69
C LYS A 13 3.64 0.85 22.67
N LEU A 14 4.74 0.35 23.25
CA LEU A 14 6.04 1.01 23.20
C LEU A 14 6.61 1.04 21.78
N PHE A 15 6.48 -0.06 21.02
CA PHE A 15 6.85 -0.11 19.60
C PHE A 15 6.03 0.88 18.78
N PHE A 16 4.71 0.90 18.96
CA PHE A 16 3.84 1.87 18.29
C PHE A 16 4.28 3.30 18.55
N ASN A 17 4.51 3.68 19.81
CA ASN A 17 4.95 5.03 20.16
C ASN A 17 6.28 5.43 19.52
N ALA A 18 7.17 4.47 19.24
CA ALA A 18 8.42 4.75 18.52
C ALA A 18 8.17 5.01 17.03
N VAL A 19 7.23 4.29 16.41
CA VAL A 19 6.91 4.39 14.98
C VAL A 19 5.94 5.53 14.68
N ALA A 20 5.03 5.87 15.59
CA ALA A 20 4.05 6.95 15.47
C ALA A 20 4.66 8.32 15.79
N THR A 21 5.76 8.64 15.11
CA THR A 21 6.44 9.93 15.18
C THR A 21 6.61 10.51 13.77
N PRO A 22 6.62 11.84 13.59
CA PRO A 22 6.79 12.45 12.27
C PRO A 22 8.06 11.98 11.57
N GLU A 23 9.17 11.84 12.30
CA GLU A 23 10.45 11.39 11.76
C GLU A 23 10.38 9.93 11.27
N SER A 24 9.79 9.04 12.07
CA SER A 24 9.65 7.63 11.67
C SER A 24 8.71 7.46 10.48
N VAL A 25 7.57 8.15 10.47
CA VAL A 25 6.63 8.15 9.33
C VAL A 25 7.32 8.67 8.08
N LYS A 26 8.05 9.79 8.16
CA LYS A 26 8.82 10.34 7.04
C LYS A 26 9.85 9.35 6.51
N ASN A 27 10.61 8.72 7.41
CA ASN A 27 11.62 7.72 7.04
C ASN A 27 10.99 6.49 6.38
N ILE A 28 9.79 6.07 6.78
CA ILE A 28 9.06 4.97 6.15
C ILE A 28 8.59 5.41 4.76
N LEU A 29 7.93 6.55 4.63
CA LEU A 29 7.46 7.06 3.32
C LEU A 29 8.61 7.21 2.32
N CYS A 30 9.77 7.73 2.74
CA CYS A 30 10.96 7.80 1.90
C CYS A 30 11.53 6.43 1.46
N GLN A 31 11.12 5.33 2.11
CA GLN A 31 11.46 3.98 1.68
C GLN A 31 10.44 3.38 0.72
N CYS A 32 9.22 3.91 0.61
CA CYS A 32 8.20 3.43 -0.34
C CYS A 32 8.13 4.27 -1.62
N TYR A 33 8.42 5.58 -1.52
CA TYR A 33 8.30 6.52 -2.64
C TYR A 33 9.53 6.46 -3.53
N HIS A 34 9.35 6.57 -4.84
CA HIS A 34 10.45 6.75 -5.77
C HIS A 34 11.01 8.18 -5.68
N ASP A 35 10.13 9.18 -5.78
CA ASP A 35 10.49 10.58 -5.58
C ASP A 35 10.29 10.98 -4.11
N THR A 36 11.36 10.92 -3.33
CA THR A 36 11.32 11.30 -1.92
C THR A 36 11.07 12.80 -1.69
N SER A 37 11.18 13.64 -2.72
CA SER A 37 10.83 15.07 -2.60
C SER A 37 9.32 15.30 -2.49
N ALA A 38 8.50 14.32 -2.92
CA ALA A 38 7.06 14.31 -2.73
C ALA A 38 6.65 14.04 -1.26
N VAL A 39 7.57 13.52 -0.43
CA VAL A 39 7.34 13.26 1.00
C VAL A 39 7.42 14.56 1.80
N THR A 40 6.35 15.36 1.70
CA THR A 40 6.22 16.63 2.40
C THR A 40 5.88 16.44 3.88
N ASP A 41 6.16 17.46 4.70
CA ASP A 41 5.77 17.44 6.12
C ASP A 41 4.24 17.41 6.27
N GLU A 42 3.49 17.97 5.31
CA GLU A 42 2.03 17.89 5.26
C GLU A 42 1.55 16.45 5.09
N LEU A 43 2.09 15.72 4.10
CA LEU A 43 1.79 14.30 3.89
C LEU A 43 2.11 13.47 5.13
N VAL A 44 3.29 13.71 5.73
CA VAL A 44 3.70 13.04 6.98
C VAL A 44 2.66 13.27 8.09
N GLN A 45 2.14 14.48 8.23
CA GLN A 45 1.07 14.74 9.19
C GLN A 45 -0.23 14.03 8.81
N MET A 46 -0.65 14.06 7.55
CA MET A 46 -1.88 13.37 7.11
C MET A 46 -1.85 11.86 7.42
N ILE A 47 -0.69 11.22 7.26
CA ILE A 47 -0.50 9.79 7.59
C ILE A 47 -0.40 9.56 9.10
N LEU A 48 0.26 10.46 9.84
CA LEU A 48 0.46 10.32 11.28
C LEU A 48 -0.84 10.53 12.07
N GLN A 49 -1.64 11.54 11.74
CA GLN A 49 -2.78 11.97 12.56
C GLN A 49 -3.79 10.84 12.84
N PRO A 50 -4.23 10.03 11.87
CA PRO A 50 -5.11 8.89 12.14
C PRO A 50 -4.49 7.86 13.09
N GLY A 51 -3.16 7.73 13.11
CA GLY A 51 -2.43 6.87 14.05
C GLY A 51 -2.51 7.36 15.50
N LEU A 52 -2.88 8.62 15.74
CA LEU A 52 -2.97 9.19 17.09
C LEU A 52 -4.37 9.07 17.70
N ASP A 53 -5.36 8.62 16.92
CA ASP A 53 -6.73 8.48 17.38
C ASP A 53 -6.88 7.37 18.43
N PRO A 54 -7.83 7.50 19.38
CA PRO A 54 -8.12 6.45 20.35
C PRO A 54 -8.43 5.11 19.67
N GLY A 55 -7.64 4.07 19.96
CA GLY A 55 -7.77 2.73 19.38
C GLY A 55 -6.93 2.47 18.13
N ALA A 56 -6.28 3.50 17.56
CA ALA A 56 -5.44 3.35 16.37
C ALA A 56 -4.24 2.40 16.60
N VAL A 57 -3.68 2.39 17.81
CA VAL A 57 -2.61 1.46 18.22
C VAL A 57 -3.03 0.01 18.01
N ASP A 58 -4.26 -0.35 18.41
CA ASP A 58 -4.72 -1.73 18.34
C ASP A 58 -4.92 -2.15 16.88
N VAL A 59 -5.49 -1.26 16.04
CA VAL A 59 -5.63 -1.48 14.59
C VAL A 59 -4.27 -1.64 13.91
N PHE A 60 -3.30 -0.78 14.21
CA PHE A 60 -1.96 -0.86 13.65
C PHE A 60 -1.26 -2.16 14.06
N LEU A 61 -1.35 -2.55 15.33
CA LEU A 61 -0.76 -3.79 15.84
C LEU A 61 -1.41 -5.02 15.20
N GLU A 62 -2.73 -5.01 14.98
CA GLU A 62 -3.41 -6.05 14.22
C GLU A 62 -2.89 -6.13 12.78
N PHE A 63 -2.81 -4.99 12.08
CA PHE A 63 -2.33 -4.92 10.70
C PHE A 63 -0.92 -5.50 10.54
N ILE A 64 0.07 -5.05 11.32
CA ILE A 64 1.47 -5.49 11.17
C ILE A 64 1.69 -6.95 11.62
N CYS A 65 0.82 -7.47 12.49
CA CYS A 65 0.90 -8.86 12.95
C CYS A 65 0.04 -9.81 12.10
N TYR A 66 -0.78 -9.25 11.20
CA TYR A 66 -1.64 -10.03 10.33
C TYR A 66 -0.80 -10.70 9.25
N SER A 67 -0.81 -12.03 9.26
CA SER A 67 -0.11 -12.88 8.29
C SER A 67 -1.00 -14.00 7.77
N GLY A 68 -2.33 -13.84 7.92
CA GLY A 68 -3.32 -14.84 7.53
C GLY A 68 -4.18 -14.36 6.36
N GLY A 69 -5.01 -15.26 5.84
CA GLY A 69 -5.95 -14.95 4.77
C GLY A 69 -5.51 -15.49 3.40
N PRO A 70 -6.45 -15.53 2.43
CA PRO A 70 -6.15 -15.93 1.06
C PRO A 70 -5.23 -14.91 0.39
N LEU A 71 -4.34 -15.39 -0.46
CA LEU A 71 -3.47 -14.53 -1.25
C LEU A 71 -4.24 -13.92 -2.44
N PRO A 72 -3.77 -12.81 -3.04
CA PRO A 72 -4.38 -12.27 -4.25
C PRO A 72 -4.57 -13.32 -5.35
N GLU A 73 -3.64 -14.27 -5.49
CA GLU A 73 -3.70 -15.38 -6.46
C GLU A 73 -4.83 -16.37 -6.17
N ASP A 74 -5.24 -16.51 -4.90
CA ASP A 74 -6.40 -17.31 -4.52
C ASP A 74 -7.72 -16.55 -4.82
N LEU A 75 -7.68 -15.22 -4.76
CA LEU A 75 -8.86 -14.35 -4.87
C LEU A 75 -9.20 -13.94 -6.30
N LEU A 76 -8.20 -13.58 -7.11
CA LEU A 76 -8.40 -13.09 -8.49
C LEU A 76 -9.21 -14.05 -9.37
N PRO A 77 -9.03 -15.39 -9.33
CA PRO A 77 -9.87 -16.33 -10.09
C PRO A 77 -11.36 -16.30 -9.71
N MET A 78 -11.68 -15.82 -8.51
CA MET A 78 -13.06 -15.75 -8.03
C MET A 78 -13.78 -14.46 -8.46
N VAL A 79 -13.04 -13.43 -8.86
CA VAL A 79 -13.59 -12.14 -9.30
C VAL A 79 -14.43 -12.34 -10.57
N LYS A 80 -15.60 -11.69 -10.62
CA LYS A 80 -16.58 -11.83 -11.72
C LYS A 80 -16.79 -10.55 -12.52
N CYS A 81 -16.04 -9.50 -12.20
CA CYS A 81 -16.01 -8.25 -12.92
C CYS A 81 -14.63 -8.04 -13.55
N PRO A 82 -14.54 -7.16 -14.56
CA PRO A 82 -13.27 -6.66 -15.07
C PRO A 82 -12.35 -6.15 -13.96
N VAL A 83 -11.04 -6.42 -14.09
CA VAL A 83 -9.99 -5.93 -13.20
C VAL A 83 -8.91 -5.22 -14.02
N LEU A 84 -8.49 -4.06 -13.54
CA LEU A 84 -7.29 -3.36 -13.99
C LEU A 84 -6.26 -3.41 -12.87
N VAL A 85 -5.02 -3.79 -13.19
CA VAL A 85 -3.90 -3.71 -12.26
C VAL A 85 -2.96 -2.60 -12.71
N ALA A 86 -2.62 -1.66 -11.83
CA ALA A 86 -1.63 -0.63 -12.07
C ALA A 86 -0.50 -0.75 -11.05
N TRP A 87 0.76 -0.64 -11.49
CA TRP A 87 1.93 -0.95 -10.67
C TRP A 87 3.06 0.05 -10.90
N GLY A 88 3.71 0.52 -9.82
CA GLY A 88 4.88 1.39 -9.92
C GLY A 88 6.12 0.65 -10.42
N GLU A 89 6.75 1.12 -11.49
CA GLU A 89 7.98 0.49 -12.02
C GLU A 89 9.13 0.46 -11.01
N LYS A 90 9.17 1.46 -10.11
CA LYS A 90 10.23 1.68 -9.12
C LYS A 90 9.79 1.34 -7.71
N ASP A 91 8.71 0.56 -7.55
CA ASP A 91 8.26 0.11 -6.24
C ASP A 91 9.39 -0.64 -5.51
N PRO A 92 9.90 -0.08 -4.39
CA PRO A 92 11.01 -0.68 -3.64
C PRO A 92 10.57 -1.80 -2.71
N TRP A 93 9.27 -1.97 -2.46
CA TRP A 93 8.69 -2.95 -1.55
C TRP A 93 8.16 -4.16 -2.30
N GLU A 94 7.53 -3.94 -3.45
CA GLU A 94 6.95 -5.00 -4.27
C GLU A 94 7.47 -4.94 -5.73
N PRO A 95 8.54 -5.69 -6.05
CA PRO A 95 9.14 -5.67 -7.38
C PRO A 95 8.12 -5.97 -8.49
N VAL A 96 8.09 -5.11 -9.51
CA VAL A 96 7.12 -5.19 -10.62
C VAL A 96 7.18 -6.54 -11.36
N GLU A 97 8.34 -7.20 -11.39
CA GLU A 97 8.50 -8.53 -11.99
C GLU A 97 7.59 -9.58 -11.34
N LEU A 98 7.36 -9.48 -10.03
CA LEU A 98 6.43 -10.36 -9.31
C LEU A 98 4.99 -9.98 -9.64
N GLY A 99 4.67 -8.68 -9.64
CA GLY A 99 3.33 -8.18 -9.95
C GLY A 99 2.83 -8.55 -11.34
N ARG A 100 3.71 -8.65 -12.35
CA ARG A 100 3.34 -9.02 -13.73
C ARG A 100 2.61 -10.37 -13.83
N ALA A 101 2.79 -11.27 -12.87
CA ALA A 101 2.03 -12.52 -12.83
C ALA A 101 0.51 -12.28 -12.72
N TYR A 102 0.08 -11.18 -12.07
CA TYR A 102 -1.33 -10.82 -11.95
C TYR A 102 -1.99 -10.52 -13.31
N GLY A 103 -1.23 -10.08 -14.31
CA GLY A 103 -1.77 -9.86 -15.67
C GLY A 103 -2.20 -11.14 -16.39
N SER A 104 -1.92 -12.33 -15.84
CA SER A 104 -2.26 -13.61 -16.45
C SER A 104 -3.61 -14.19 -15.97
N PHE A 105 -4.29 -13.53 -15.03
CA PHE A 105 -5.59 -13.99 -14.53
C PHE A 105 -6.72 -13.56 -15.47
N ASP A 106 -7.69 -14.44 -15.71
CA ASP A 106 -8.80 -14.20 -16.65
C ASP A 106 -9.62 -12.93 -16.38
N ALA A 107 -9.73 -12.51 -15.10
CA ALA A 107 -10.46 -11.31 -14.72
C ALA A 107 -9.67 -10.01 -14.99
N VAL A 108 -8.34 -10.10 -15.16
CA VAL A 108 -7.46 -8.96 -15.36
C VAL A 108 -7.39 -8.63 -16.85
N GLU A 109 -7.98 -7.51 -17.23
CA GLU A 109 -8.02 -7.05 -18.63
C GLU A 109 -6.73 -6.37 -19.05
N ASP A 110 -6.03 -5.72 -18.11
CA ASP A 110 -4.77 -5.04 -18.37
C ASP A 110 -3.90 -4.96 -17.10
N PHE A 111 -2.58 -4.98 -17.31
CA PHE A 111 -1.55 -4.77 -16.30
C PHE A 111 -0.67 -3.59 -16.73
N VAL A 112 -0.89 -2.43 -16.12
CA VAL A 112 -0.25 -1.17 -16.49
C VAL A 112 0.93 -0.88 -15.57
N VAL A 113 2.11 -0.71 -16.15
CA VAL A 113 3.31 -0.30 -15.41
C VAL A 113 3.50 1.21 -15.53
N LEU A 114 3.64 1.87 -14.38
CA LEU A 114 3.76 3.31 -14.24
C LEU A 114 5.26 3.68 -14.12
N PRO A 115 5.85 4.33 -15.14
CA PRO A 115 7.29 4.60 -15.18
C PRO A 115 7.71 5.61 -14.11
N ASN A 116 8.84 5.36 -13.44
CA ASN A 116 9.37 6.21 -12.36
C ASN A 116 8.41 6.43 -11.17
N VAL A 117 7.52 5.46 -10.89
CA VAL A 117 6.58 5.51 -9.76
C VAL A 117 6.93 4.44 -8.74
N GLY A 118 6.88 4.78 -7.45
CA GLY A 118 7.11 3.87 -6.32
C GLY A 118 5.87 3.10 -5.88
N HIS A 119 5.79 2.83 -4.58
CA HIS A 119 4.78 1.98 -3.95
C HIS A 119 3.39 2.61 -3.85
N CYS A 120 3.29 3.94 -3.88
CA CYS A 120 2.03 4.66 -3.68
C CYS A 120 1.61 5.38 -4.98
N PRO A 121 1.30 4.66 -6.07
CA PRO A 121 1.10 5.27 -7.38
C PRO A 121 0.00 6.33 -7.42
N GLN A 122 -1.07 6.15 -6.65
CA GLN A 122 -2.17 7.12 -6.55
C GLN A 122 -1.77 8.47 -5.97
N ASP A 123 -0.74 8.50 -5.14
CA ASP A 123 -0.22 9.71 -4.50
C ASP A 123 1.01 10.25 -5.25
N GLU A 124 1.88 9.35 -5.72
CA GLU A 124 3.12 9.70 -6.43
C GLU A 124 2.88 10.21 -7.86
N ALA A 125 1.88 9.67 -8.57
CA ALA A 125 1.61 10.03 -9.96
C ALA A 125 0.10 10.07 -10.26
N PRO A 126 -0.68 10.92 -9.57
CA PRO A 126 -2.12 11.04 -9.79
C PRO A 126 -2.48 11.41 -11.23
N GLU A 127 -1.61 12.13 -11.94
CA GLU A 127 -1.77 12.45 -13.36
C GLU A 127 -1.69 11.23 -14.29
N LEU A 128 -1.05 10.14 -13.85
CA LEU A 128 -1.05 8.86 -14.55
C LEU A 128 -2.21 7.97 -14.06
N VAL A 129 -2.45 7.93 -12.76
CA VAL A 129 -3.46 7.03 -12.16
C VAL A 129 -4.89 7.48 -12.43
N ASN A 130 -5.21 8.77 -12.27
CA ASN A 130 -6.59 9.24 -12.38
C ASN A 130 -7.19 8.99 -13.78
N PRO A 131 -6.50 9.29 -14.90
CA PRO A 131 -7.03 8.98 -16.22
C PRO A 131 -7.22 7.48 -16.46
N LEU A 132 -6.37 6.62 -15.89
CA LEU A 132 -6.51 5.17 -15.99
C LEU A 132 -7.79 4.70 -15.29
N VAL A 133 -8.01 5.13 -14.05
CA VAL A 133 -9.21 4.79 -13.28
C VAL A 133 -10.46 5.31 -13.98
N GLU A 134 -10.47 6.56 -14.42
CA GLU A 134 -11.62 7.14 -15.13
C GLU A 134 -11.94 6.39 -16.42
N SER A 135 -10.92 6.06 -17.22
CA SER A 135 -11.11 5.39 -18.51
C SER A 135 -11.64 3.98 -18.30
N PHE A 136 -11.10 3.26 -17.30
CA PHE A 136 -11.56 1.92 -16.95
C PHE A 136 -13.00 1.91 -16.47
N VAL A 137 -13.38 2.84 -15.57
CA VAL A 137 -14.75 2.96 -15.10
C VAL A 137 -15.71 3.31 -16.24
N LYS A 138 -15.35 4.27 -17.12
CA LYS A 138 -16.17 4.65 -18.28
C LYS A 138 -16.36 3.50 -19.29
N LEU A 139 -15.38 2.62 -19.42
CA LEU A 139 -15.47 1.45 -20.30
C LEU A 139 -16.50 0.42 -19.80
N HIS A 140 -16.70 0.36 -18.48
CA HIS A 140 -17.50 -0.66 -17.79
C HIS A 140 -18.75 -0.12 -17.08
N SER A 141 -19.12 1.14 -17.34
CA SER A 141 -20.30 1.82 -16.78
C SER A 141 -21.57 1.69 -17.62
#